data_AF-A0A970W0R6-F1
#
_entry.id   AF-A0A970W0R6-F1
#
_cell.length_a   1.000
_cell.length_b   1.000
_cell.length_c   1.000
_cell.angle_alpha   90.00
_cell.angle_beta   90.00
_cell.angle_gamma   90.00
#
_symmetry.space_group_name_H-M   'P 1'
#
loop_
_entity.id
_entity.type
_entity.pdbx_description
1 polymer ?
#
loop_
_entity_poly.entity_id
_entity_poly.type
_entity_poly.pdbx_seq_one_letter_code
_entity_poly.pdbx_strand_id
1 'polypeptide(L)'
;MSLGDYLRYLRAVHGGESTQDIATKLGLPSPWPINEIEQRYRDCGDNELVARLAEYYGVPVEEMQWRRRRSRKALTAFLSEAQDNAHTIVLVLRNEERLIGTVEWFDMGAILLKPLDDEKRDIMVQRHIVDDWEMA
;
A
#
# COMPACT_ATOMS: atom_id res chain seq x y z
N MET A 1 0.42 0.54 3.25
CA MET A 1 0.20 -0.36 2.15
C MET A 1 -0.90 0.27 1.36
N SER A 2 -0.80 0.25 0.04
CA SER A 2 -1.94 0.68 -0.77
C SER A 2 -3.16 -0.19 -0.49
N LEU A 3 -4.37 0.30 -0.81
CA LEU A 3 -5.59 -0.50 -0.64
C LEU A 3 -5.49 -1.87 -1.34
N GLY A 4 -4.95 -1.93 -2.56
CA GLY A 4 -4.78 -3.19 -3.29
C GLY A 4 -3.78 -4.17 -2.63
N ASP A 5 -2.70 -3.66 -2.04
CA ASP A 5 -1.78 -4.49 -1.24
C ASP A 5 -2.46 -4.99 0.04
N TYR A 6 -3.24 -4.12 0.68
CA TYR A 6 -3.96 -4.44 1.90
C TYR A 6 -5.07 -5.47 1.66
N LEU A 7 -5.83 -5.36 0.57
CA LEU A 7 -6.84 -6.36 0.20
C LEU A 7 -6.20 -7.74 -0.03
N ARG A 8 -5.06 -7.81 -0.72
CA ARG A 8 -4.34 -9.07 -0.90
C ARG A 8 -3.87 -9.66 0.43
N TYR A 9 -3.38 -8.82 1.33
CA TYR A 9 -3.04 -9.24 2.68
C TYR A 9 -4.28 -9.77 3.44
N LEU A 10 -5.37 -8.98 3.49
CA LEU A 10 -6.59 -9.34 4.19
C LEU A 10 -7.15 -10.66 3.67
N ARG A 11 -7.15 -10.83 2.34
CA ARG A 11 -7.56 -12.07 1.68
C ARG A 11 -6.68 -13.24 2.08
N ALA A 12 -5.36 -13.06 2.15
CA ALA A 12 -4.43 -14.11 2.58
C ALA A 12 -4.66 -14.53 4.06
N VAL A 13 -4.94 -13.58 4.96
CA VAL A 13 -5.25 -13.91 6.37
C VAL A 13 -6.68 -14.37 6.59
N HIS A 14 -7.58 -14.04 5.66
CA HIS A 14 -8.98 -14.46 5.64
C HIS A 14 -9.19 -15.73 4.78
N GLY A 15 -8.30 -16.71 4.90
CA GLY A 15 -8.47 -18.03 4.27
C GLY A 15 -8.14 -18.11 2.78
N GLY A 16 -7.62 -17.05 2.15
CA GLY A 16 -7.08 -17.08 0.79
C GLY A 16 -8.14 -17.11 -0.32
N GLU A 17 -9.32 -16.56 -0.06
CA GLU A 17 -10.47 -16.61 -0.97
C GLU A 17 -10.19 -15.98 -2.34
N SER A 18 -10.89 -16.43 -3.37
CA SER A 18 -10.82 -15.77 -4.67
C SER A 18 -11.64 -14.47 -4.64
N THR A 19 -11.33 -13.53 -5.55
CA THR A 19 -12.15 -12.33 -5.71
C THR A 19 -13.56 -12.65 -6.19
N GLN A 20 -13.76 -13.82 -6.82
CA GLN A 20 -15.07 -14.35 -7.18
C GLN A 20 -15.89 -14.74 -5.94
N ASP A 21 -15.29 -15.44 -4.98
CA ASP A 21 -15.98 -15.84 -3.74
C ASP A 21 -16.43 -14.62 -2.94
N ILE A 22 -15.55 -13.62 -2.83
CA ILE A 22 -15.85 -12.36 -2.14
C ILE A 22 -16.99 -11.62 -2.87
N ALA A 23 -16.92 -11.54 -4.20
CA ALA A 23 -17.99 -10.93 -4.99
C ALA A 23 -19.34 -11.61 -4.76
N THR A 24 -19.36 -12.95 -4.74
CA THR A 24 -20.58 -13.71 -4.45
C THR A 24 -21.13 -13.42 -3.04
N LYS A 25 -20.27 -13.41 -2.01
CA LYS A 25 -20.67 -13.11 -0.63
C LYS A 25 -21.17 -11.67 -0.46
N LEU A 26 -20.59 -10.74 -1.22
CA LEU A 26 -21.03 -9.36 -1.30
C LEU A 26 -22.14 -9.15 -2.32
N GLY A 27 -22.74 -10.19 -2.93
CA GLY A 27 -23.79 -10.00 -3.94
C GLY A 27 -23.42 -9.04 -5.08
N LEU A 28 -22.12 -8.93 -5.43
CA LEU A 28 -21.64 -8.14 -6.55
C LEU A 28 -21.88 -8.91 -7.85
N PRO A 29 -22.24 -8.21 -8.96
CA PRO A 29 -22.50 -8.87 -10.24
C PRO A 29 -21.25 -9.49 -10.87
N SER A 30 -20.05 -9.04 -10.47
CA SER A 30 -18.77 -9.56 -10.95
C SER A 30 -17.63 -9.29 -9.95
N PRO A 31 -16.52 -10.03 -10.01
CA PRO A 31 -15.32 -9.76 -9.21
C PRO A 31 -14.49 -8.58 -9.71
N TRP A 32 -14.86 -8.01 -10.87
CA TRP A 32 -14.06 -7.00 -11.54
C TRP A 32 -13.77 -5.75 -10.69
N PRO A 33 -14.72 -5.21 -9.91
CA PRO A 33 -14.43 -4.06 -9.03
C PRO A 33 -13.34 -4.35 -7.99
N ILE A 34 -13.31 -5.58 -7.45
CA ILE A 34 -12.29 -6.00 -6.48
C ILE A 34 -10.93 -6.19 -7.19
N ASN A 35 -10.94 -6.85 -8.36
CA ASN A 35 -9.74 -7.01 -9.19
C ASN A 35 -9.13 -5.67 -9.58
N GLU A 36 -9.97 -4.68 -9.91
CA GLU A 36 -9.50 -3.35 -10.27
C GLU A 36 -8.71 -2.71 -9.13
N ILE A 37 -9.23 -2.78 -7.90
CA ILE A 37 -8.55 -2.26 -6.70
C ILE A 37 -7.20 -2.96 -6.49
N GLU A 38 -7.15 -4.29 -6.61
CA GLU A 38 -5.91 -5.05 -6.38
C GLU A 38 -4.84 -4.81 -7.46
N GLN A 39 -5.22 -4.48 -8.70
CA GLN A 39 -4.32 -4.48 -9.86
C GLN A 39 -3.91 -3.09 -10.37
N ARG A 40 -4.75 -2.06 -10.21
CA ARG A 40 -4.53 -0.77 -10.89
C ARG A 40 -3.53 0.16 -10.20
N TYR A 41 -3.08 -0.16 -8.99
CA TYR A 41 -2.05 0.60 -8.26
C TYR A 41 -2.33 2.11 -8.10
N ARG A 42 -3.60 2.52 -8.22
CA ARG A 42 -4.12 3.90 -8.14
C ARG A 42 -5.37 3.92 -7.26
N ASP A 43 -5.85 5.11 -6.94
CA ASP A 43 -7.12 5.30 -6.25
C ASP A 43 -8.28 4.72 -7.12
N CYS A 44 -8.88 3.64 -6.66
CA CYS A 44 -9.90 2.84 -7.34
C CYS A 44 -10.91 2.31 -6.30
N GLY A 45 -12.13 2.02 -6.76
CA GLY A 45 -13.25 1.60 -5.91
C GLY A 45 -14.00 2.79 -5.33
N ASP A 46 -15.32 2.82 -5.51
CA ASP A 46 -16.18 3.83 -4.90
C ASP A 46 -16.30 3.64 -3.37
N ASN A 47 -16.87 4.64 -2.70
CA ASN A 47 -16.99 4.62 -1.23
C ASN A 47 -17.90 3.49 -0.74
N GLU A 48 -18.92 3.12 -1.51
CA GLU A 48 -19.86 2.06 -1.14
C GLU A 48 -19.15 0.70 -1.14
N LEU A 49 -18.45 0.37 -2.23
CA LEU A 49 -17.67 -0.85 -2.35
C LEU A 49 -16.60 -0.94 -1.26
N VAL A 50 -15.88 0.16 -0.99
CA VAL A 50 -14.86 0.20 0.06
C VAL A 50 -15.47 -0.04 1.44
N ALA A 51 -16.64 0.54 1.75
CA ALA A 51 -17.33 0.30 3.02
C ALA A 51 -17.77 -1.17 3.16
N ARG A 52 -18.29 -1.77 2.10
CA ARG A 52 -18.72 -3.18 2.09
C ARG A 52 -17.55 -4.14 2.24
N LEU A 53 -16.39 -3.83 1.64
CA LEU A 53 -15.16 -4.59 1.86
C LEU A 53 -14.63 -4.43 3.29
N ALA A 54 -14.73 -3.24 3.87
CA ALA A 54 -14.35 -3.00 5.26
C ALA A 54 -15.20 -3.83 6.23
N GLU A 55 -16.52 -3.84 6.04
CA GLU A 55 -17.45 -4.68 6.77
C GLU A 55 -17.13 -6.18 6.59
N TYR A 56 -16.90 -6.62 5.34
CA TYR A 56 -16.56 -8.00 5.02
C TYR A 56 -15.34 -8.52 5.78
N TYR A 57 -14.27 -7.72 5.84
CA TYR A 57 -13.02 -8.10 6.49
C TYR A 57 -12.98 -7.71 7.99
N GLY A 58 -14.02 -7.08 8.52
CA GLY A 58 -14.09 -6.64 9.91
C GLY A 58 -13.05 -5.58 10.28
N VAL A 59 -12.73 -4.67 9.35
CA VAL A 59 -11.75 -3.58 9.56
C VAL A 59 -12.44 -2.21 9.49
N PRO A 60 -11.88 -1.14 10.12
CA PRO A 60 -12.44 0.20 10.02
C PRO A 60 -12.49 0.71 8.58
N VAL A 61 -13.61 1.33 8.19
CA VAL A 61 -13.78 1.89 6.84
C VAL A 61 -12.81 3.04 6.59
N GLU A 62 -12.51 3.83 7.62
CA GLU A 62 -11.57 4.95 7.58
C GLU A 62 -10.16 4.46 7.22
N GLU A 63 -9.77 3.28 7.71
CA GLU A 63 -8.50 2.66 7.39
C GLU A 63 -8.43 2.33 5.89
N MET A 64 -9.46 1.67 5.34
CA MET A 64 -9.49 1.35 3.91
C MET A 64 -9.51 2.61 3.03
N GLN A 65 -10.28 3.64 3.43
CA GLN A 65 -10.33 4.91 2.71
C GLN A 65 -8.97 5.63 2.74
N TRP A 66 -8.28 5.61 3.87
CA TRP A 66 -6.93 6.17 3.99
C TRP A 66 -5.94 5.42 3.09
N ARG A 67 -5.94 4.08 3.11
CA ARG A 67 -5.11 3.24 2.24
C ARG A 67 -5.42 3.41 0.75
N ARG A 68 -6.66 3.76 0.39
CA ARG A 68 -7.06 4.06 -0.99
C ARG A 68 -6.32 5.28 -1.54
N ARG A 69 -6.21 6.33 -0.72
CA ARG A 69 -5.49 7.56 -1.04
C ARG A 69 -3.97 7.34 -1.07
N ARG A 70 -3.45 6.52 -0.16
CA ARG A 70 -2.05 6.06 -0.11
C ARG A 70 -1.75 4.99 -1.18
N SER A 71 -2.05 5.30 -2.44
CA SER A 71 -1.82 4.39 -3.58
C SER A 71 -0.34 4.21 -3.92
N ARG A 72 0.01 3.12 -4.63
CA ARG A 72 1.39 2.94 -5.14
C ARG A 72 1.80 4.05 -6.10
N LYS A 73 0.86 4.59 -6.89
CA LYS A 73 1.12 5.77 -7.73
C LYS A 73 1.50 6.99 -6.89
N ALA A 74 0.82 7.23 -5.77
CA ALA A 74 1.15 8.32 -4.85
C ALA A 74 2.54 8.11 -4.21
N LEU A 75 2.85 6.89 -3.78
CA LEU A 75 4.19 6.55 -3.28
C LEU A 75 5.27 6.77 -4.35
N THR A 76 5.03 6.38 -5.61
CA THR A 76 5.98 6.62 -6.71
C THR A 76 6.24 8.11 -6.90
N ALA A 77 5.20 8.95 -6.88
CA ALA A 77 5.35 10.39 -7.01
C ALA A 77 6.17 10.98 -5.86
N PHE A 78 5.88 10.56 -4.62
CA PHE A 78 6.62 10.97 -3.44
C PHE A 78 8.11 10.57 -3.51
N LEU A 79 8.41 9.32 -3.88
CA LEU A 79 9.80 8.85 -3.98
C LEU A 79 10.59 9.56 -5.09
N SER A 80 9.95 9.83 -6.23
CA SER A 80 10.56 10.60 -7.33
C SER A 80 10.92 12.00 -6.85
N GLU A 81 9.98 12.70 -6.21
CA GLU A 81 10.22 14.04 -5.66
C GLU A 81 11.33 14.04 -4.61
N ALA A 82 11.32 13.07 -3.69
CA ALA A 82 12.35 12.96 -2.67
C ALA A 82 13.74 12.68 -3.26
N GLN A 83 13.83 11.81 -4.27
CA GLN A 83 15.08 11.49 -4.94
C GLN A 83 15.62 12.70 -5.72
N ASP A 84 14.76 13.38 -6.51
CA ASP A 84 15.16 14.52 -7.33
C ASP A 84 15.71 15.69 -6.49
N ASN A 85 15.22 15.85 -5.26
CA ASN A 85 15.64 16.91 -4.34
C ASN A 85 16.59 16.45 -3.24
N ALA A 86 17.02 15.18 -3.25
CA ALA A 86 17.83 14.57 -2.19
C ALA A 86 17.25 14.78 -0.78
N HIS A 87 15.93 14.73 -0.65
CA HIS A 87 15.25 14.86 0.64
C HIS A 87 15.41 13.59 1.48
N THR A 88 15.53 13.80 2.79
CA THR A 88 15.38 12.71 3.75
C THR A 88 13.90 12.38 3.89
N ILE A 89 13.59 11.08 3.83
CA ILE A 89 12.24 10.56 4.00
C ILE A 89 12.15 9.64 5.20
N VAL A 90 10.93 9.47 5.69
CA VAL A 90 10.56 8.41 6.61
C VAL A 90 9.62 7.45 5.90
N LEU A 91 9.97 6.16 5.91
CA LEU A 91 9.06 5.07 5.56
C LEU A 91 8.57 4.42 6.84
N VAL A 92 7.26 4.43 7.06
CA VAL A 92 6.63 3.69 8.16
C VAL A 92 6.22 2.34 7.61
N LEU A 93 6.76 1.26 8.15
CA LEU A 93 6.44 -0.09 7.75
C LEU A 93 5.21 -0.60 8.51
N ARG A 94 4.63 -1.68 8.00
CA ARG A 94 3.46 -2.36 8.58
C ARG A 94 3.65 -2.78 10.05
N ASN A 95 4.86 -3.12 10.45
CA ASN A 95 5.23 -3.46 11.84
C ASN A 95 5.51 -2.21 12.69
N GLU A 96 5.10 -1.02 12.23
CA GLU A 96 5.34 0.29 12.85
C GLU A 96 6.82 0.72 12.87
N GLU A 97 7.71 -0.08 12.30
CA GLU A 97 9.12 0.27 12.16
C GLU A 97 9.28 1.49 11.25
N ARG A 98 10.11 2.44 11.68
CA ARG A 98 10.40 3.67 10.95
C ARG A 98 11.79 3.59 10.36
N LEU A 99 11.87 3.59 9.03
CA LEU A 99 13.12 3.68 8.29
C LEU A 99 13.33 5.10 7.81
N ILE A 100 14.49 5.68 8.12
CA ILE A 100 14.83 7.07 7.80
C ILE A 100 16.07 7.09 6.92
N GLY A 101 16.01 7.84 5.82
CA GLY A 101 17.14 7.92 4.87
C GLY A 101 16.82 8.66 3.59
N THR A 102 17.75 8.62 2.64
CA THR A 102 17.58 9.15 1.28
C THR A 102 17.24 8.03 0.30
N VAL A 103 16.48 8.36 -0.74
CA VAL A 103 16.08 7.41 -1.79
C VAL A 103 17.21 7.29 -2.82
N GLU A 104 17.91 6.17 -2.83
CA GLU A 104 18.96 5.91 -3.84
C GLU A 104 18.36 5.37 -5.14
N TRP A 105 17.34 4.51 -5.03
CA TRP A 105 16.69 3.87 -6.17
C TRP A 105 15.31 3.32 -5.79
N PHE A 106 14.42 3.16 -6.76
CA PHE A 106 13.16 2.44 -6.58
C PHE A 106 12.62 1.89 -7.90
N ASP A 107 11.77 0.86 -7.80
CA ASP A 107 11.00 0.33 -8.94
C ASP A 107 9.55 0.01 -8.54
N MET A 108 8.88 -0.86 -9.30
CA MET A 108 7.50 -1.27 -9.02
C MET A 108 7.34 -2.15 -7.77
N GLY A 109 8.41 -2.76 -7.27
CA GLY A 109 8.41 -3.75 -6.19
C GLY A 109 9.19 -3.33 -4.95
N ALA A 110 10.24 -2.52 -5.08
CA ALA A 110 11.17 -2.20 -4.00
C ALA A 110 11.69 -0.76 -4.01
N ILE A 111 12.28 -0.37 -2.88
CA ILE A 111 12.93 0.92 -2.63
C ILE A 111 14.29 0.61 -2.01
N LEU A 112 15.35 1.19 -2.54
CA LEU A 112 16.67 1.22 -1.91
C LEU A 112 16.79 2.52 -1.12
N LEU A 113 16.85 2.39 0.20
CA LEU A 113 16.99 3.51 1.14
C LEU A 113 18.42 3.51 1.69
N LYS A 114 19.12 4.63 1.57
CA LYS A 114 20.40 4.85 2.24
C LYS A 114 20.15 5.50 3.61
N PRO A 115 20.46 4.81 4.72
CA PRO A 115 20.31 5.39 6.06
C PRO A 115 21.17 6.64 6.23
N LEU A 116 20.76 7.55 7.11
CA LEU A 116 21.57 8.73 7.48
C LEU A 116 22.84 8.40 8.26
N ASP A 117 22.89 7.20 8.83
CA ASP A 117 24.05 6.67 9.53
C ASP A 117 24.94 5.94 8.52
N ASP A 118 26.06 6.56 8.14
CA ASP A 118 26.98 6.05 7.13
C ASP A 118 27.61 4.69 7.49
N GLU A 119 27.54 4.26 8.76
CA GLU A 119 27.99 2.92 9.17
C GLU A 119 26.94 1.83 8.84
N LYS A 120 25.69 2.23 8.58
CA LYS A 120 24.63 1.30 8.19
C LYS A 120 24.65 1.05 6.69
N ARG A 121 24.45 -0.22 6.34
CA ARG A 121 24.26 -0.63 4.95
C ARG A 121 22.93 -0.13 4.42
N ASP A 122 22.88 0.05 3.11
CA ASP A 122 21.64 0.34 2.39
C ASP A 122 20.56 -0.71 2.69
N ILE A 123 19.33 -0.25 2.81
CA ILE A 123 18.17 -1.06 3.18
C ILE A 123 17.27 -1.21 1.96
N MET A 124 17.04 -2.44 1.52
CA MET A 124 16.07 -2.75 0.49
C MET A 124 14.70 -3.00 1.12
N VAL A 125 13.73 -2.13 0.82
CA VAL A 125 12.37 -2.18 1.36
C VAL A 125 11.40 -2.65 0.28
N GLN A 126 10.62 -3.69 0.56
CA GLN A 126 9.55 -4.10 -0.36
C GLN A 126 8.36 -3.14 -0.26
N ARG A 127 7.88 -2.59 -1.38
CA ARG A 127 6.85 -1.54 -1.39
C ARG A 127 5.52 -1.98 -0.77
N HIS A 128 5.23 -3.28 -0.78
CA HIS A 128 4.00 -3.81 -0.21
C HIS A 128 4.03 -3.92 1.32
N ILE A 129 5.15 -3.63 2.00
CA ILE A 129 5.21 -3.54 3.46
C ILE A 129 5.15 -2.09 3.97
N VAL A 130 5.34 -1.10 3.08
CA VAL A 130 5.32 0.32 3.43
C VAL A 130 3.90 0.74 3.76
N ASP A 131 3.67 1.10 5.03
CA ASP A 131 2.40 1.58 5.56
C ASP A 131 2.12 3.05 5.31
N ASP A 132 3.06 3.89 5.69
CA ASP A 132 2.99 5.33 5.44
C ASP A 132 4.35 5.89 5.01
N TRP A 133 4.34 7.13 4.55
CA TRP A 133 5.53 7.89 4.17
C TRP A 133 5.32 9.39 4.34
N GLU A 134 6.39 10.05 4.75
CA GLU A 134 6.46 11.50 4.99
C GLU A 134 7.88 12.03 4.75
N MET A 135 7.99 13.33 4.46
CA MET A 135 9.28 14.02 4.50
C MET A 135 9.73 14.13 5.97
N ALA A 136 11.03 13.95 6.21
CA ALA A 136 11.61 14.07 7.55
C ALA A 136 11.77 15.54 7.99
#